data_AF-A0A1S1MV68-F1
#
_entry.id   AF-A0A1S1MV68-F1
#
_cell.length_a   1.000
_cell.length_b   1.000
_cell.length_c   1.000
_cell.angle_alpha   90.00
_cell.angle_beta   90.00
_cell.angle_gamma   90.00
#
_symmetry.space_group_name_H-M   'P 1'
#
loop_
_entity.id
_entity.type
_entity.pdbx_description
1 polymer ?
#
loop_
_entity_poly.entity_id
_entity_poly.type
_entity_poly.pdbx_seq_one_letter_code
_entity_poly.pdbx_strand_id
1 'polypeptide(L)'
;MRFMLFPLLFCTTLNINAQQIKPAHSDGLSTQQSSLARFNLDNVQKNMLQAIIEQAEFDKKVDIKYHNGLQGTFGDLSRRVTYTGNETLYLSIKSRKTGDEHFSLKPTHISYGHDQKLRSIEFNSNTKGASVKLYTNLIDDPTHSPTQTHSELVIFSRSRQVIIKLSTEWHTLQTQETHSAGKLSHYPTGETLPL
;
A
#
# COMPACT_ATOMS: atom_id res chain seq x y z
N MET A 1 -15.92 51.59 -48.40
CA MET A 1 -14.73 51.32 -47.55
C MET A 1 -15.17 51.36 -46.11
N ARG A 2 -15.16 50.22 -45.42
CA ARG A 2 -15.50 50.10 -43.99
C ARG A 2 -14.32 49.41 -43.31
N PHE A 3 -13.59 50.17 -42.51
CA PHE A 3 -12.56 49.66 -41.61
C PHE A 3 -13.25 48.89 -40.49
N MET A 4 -12.98 47.59 -40.37
CA MET A 4 -13.24 46.84 -39.14
C MET A 4 -11.96 46.83 -38.31
N LEU A 5 -12.01 47.59 -37.22
CA LEU A 5 -11.11 47.49 -36.08
C LEU A 5 -11.44 46.19 -35.34
N PHE A 6 -10.50 45.25 -35.25
CA PHE A 6 -10.59 44.14 -34.30
C PHE A 6 -9.62 44.41 -33.14
N PRO A 7 -10.09 44.36 -31.88
CA PRO A 7 -9.23 44.63 -30.73
C PRO A 7 -8.26 43.47 -30.46
N LEU A 8 -6.99 43.82 -30.28
CA LEU A 8 -5.98 42.98 -29.64
C LEU A 8 -6.44 42.65 -28.21
N LEU A 9 -6.75 41.38 -27.94
CA LEU A 9 -6.82 40.88 -26.58
C LEU A 9 -5.40 40.73 -26.03
N PHE A 10 -5.07 41.59 -25.07
CA PHE A 10 -3.90 41.47 -24.23
C PHE A 10 -3.95 40.16 -23.44
N CYS A 11 -2.99 39.28 -23.68
CA CYS A 11 -2.69 38.15 -22.81
C CYS A 11 -1.88 38.69 -21.63
N THR A 12 -2.55 39.11 -20.55
CA THR A 12 -1.88 39.42 -19.29
C THR A 12 -1.67 38.14 -18.49
N THR A 13 -0.43 37.93 -18.09
CA THR A 13 0.04 36.82 -17.27
C THR A 13 -0.57 36.90 -15.88
N LEU A 14 -1.42 35.93 -15.51
CA LEU A 14 -1.81 35.71 -14.12
C LEU A 14 -0.65 34.98 -13.40
N ASN A 15 0.26 35.78 -12.84
CA ASN A 15 1.26 35.30 -11.90
C ASN A 15 0.56 35.15 -10.53
N ILE A 16 -0.06 33.99 -10.29
CA ILE A 16 -0.67 33.68 -8.99
C ILE A 16 0.47 33.36 -8.04
N ASN A 17 0.91 34.38 -7.30
CA ASN A 17 1.71 34.21 -6.10
C ASN A 17 0.83 33.44 -5.10
N ALA A 18 1.12 32.16 -4.89
CA ALA A 18 0.51 31.38 -3.83
C ALA A 18 0.94 31.98 -2.48
N GLN A 19 0.15 32.92 -1.98
CA GLN A 19 0.28 33.40 -0.61
C GLN A 19 0.14 32.19 0.31
N GLN A 20 1.24 31.92 0.99
CA GLN A 20 1.42 30.87 1.97
C GLN A 20 0.43 31.13 3.13
N ILE A 21 -0.75 30.53 3.06
CA ILE A 21 -1.67 30.45 4.20
C ILE A 21 -0.95 29.60 5.24
N LYS A 22 -0.43 30.23 6.30
CA LYS A 22 0.01 29.51 7.51
C LYS A 22 -1.22 28.84 8.12
N PRO A 23 -1.29 27.50 8.22
CA PRO A 23 -2.28 26.90 9.10
C PRO A 23 -1.91 27.23 10.54
N ALA A 24 -2.87 27.79 11.27
CA ALA A 24 -2.81 27.95 12.72
C ALA A 24 -2.70 26.57 13.37
N HIS A 25 -1.75 26.42 14.30
CA HIS A 25 -1.49 25.30 15.21
C HIS A 25 -2.19 23.97 14.89
N SER A 26 -1.51 23.08 14.18
CA SER A 26 -1.69 21.64 14.34
C SER A 26 -0.52 21.11 15.16
N ASP A 27 -0.81 20.43 16.27
CA ASP A 27 0.18 19.67 17.01
C ASP A 27 0.80 18.64 16.06
N GLY A 28 2.06 18.89 15.71
CA GLY A 28 2.72 18.27 14.58
C GLY A 28 2.96 16.78 14.81
N LEU A 29 2.16 15.94 14.16
CA LEU A 29 2.53 14.56 13.87
C LEU A 29 3.66 14.61 12.83
N SER A 30 4.90 14.71 13.31
CA SER A 30 6.07 14.72 12.41
C SER A 30 6.22 13.32 11.80
N THR A 31 5.90 13.17 10.52
CA THR A 31 6.20 11.95 9.75
C THR A 31 7.59 12.08 9.17
N GLN A 32 8.54 11.24 9.60
CA GLN A 32 9.86 11.20 9.00
C GLN A 32 9.93 10.04 8.00
N GLN A 33 10.14 10.37 6.73
CA GLN A 33 10.36 9.41 5.66
C GLN A 33 11.86 9.18 5.44
N SER A 34 12.28 7.93 5.37
CA SER A 34 13.64 7.53 5.05
C SER A 34 13.67 6.37 4.07
N SER A 35 14.75 6.25 3.31
CA SER A 35 15.02 5.03 2.54
C SER A 35 15.57 3.94 3.47
N LEU A 36 15.04 2.72 3.33
CA LEU A 36 15.57 1.54 4.01
C LEU A 36 17.01 1.27 3.57
N ALA A 37 17.78 0.55 4.40
CA ALA A 37 18.96 -0.10 3.88
C ALA A 37 18.49 -1.16 2.86
N ARG A 38 19.28 -1.38 1.80
CA ARG A 38 18.94 -2.21 0.64
C ARG A 38 18.16 -3.48 1.06
N PHE A 39 16.92 -3.58 0.62
CA PHE A 39 16.15 -4.83 0.67
C PHE A 39 16.37 -5.57 -0.64
N ASN A 40 16.57 -6.88 -0.56
CA ASN A 40 16.59 -7.74 -1.73
C ASN A 40 16.07 -9.12 -1.34
N LEU A 41 15.29 -9.73 -2.23
CA LEU A 41 14.86 -11.10 -2.09
C LEU A 41 15.95 -12.02 -2.66
N ASP A 42 16.37 -13.01 -1.89
CA ASP A 42 17.16 -14.11 -2.43
C ASP A 42 16.30 -15.07 -3.28
N ASN A 43 16.93 -16.01 -3.98
CA ASN A 43 16.20 -16.92 -4.87
C ASN A 43 15.20 -17.83 -4.13
N VAL A 44 15.48 -18.21 -2.89
CA VAL A 44 14.56 -19.03 -2.08
C VAL A 44 13.31 -18.21 -1.76
N GLN A 45 13.50 -16.96 -1.35
CA GLN A 45 12.40 -16.03 -1.05
C GLN A 45 11.58 -15.68 -2.28
N LYS A 46 12.23 -15.47 -3.44
CA LYS A 46 11.53 -15.25 -4.72
C LYS A 46 10.67 -16.45 -5.11
N ASN A 47 11.23 -17.66 -5.04
CA ASN A 47 10.50 -18.88 -5.35
C ASN A 47 9.33 -19.10 -4.40
N MET A 48 9.53 -18.83 -3.10
CA MET A 48 8.46 -18.93 -2.10
C MET A 48 7.34 -17.92 -2.38
N LEU A 49 7.68 -16.67 -2.73
CA LEU A 49 6.71 -15.65 -3.08
C LEU A 49 5.92 -16.04 -4.35
N GLN A 50 6.60 -16.60 -5.34
CA GLN A 50 5.97 -17.12 -6.56
C GLN A 50 4.97 -18.24 -6.23
N ALA A 51 5.37 -19.23 -5.43
CA ALA A 51 4.48 -20.31 -5.00
C ALA A 51 3.23 -19.79 -4.25
N ILE A 52 3.42 -18.81 -3.36
CA ILE A 52 2.32 -18.17 -2.63
C ILE A 52 1.31 -17.54 -3.60
N ILE A 53 1.79 -16.87 -4.63
CA ILE A 53 0.94 -16.20 -5.63
C ILE A 53 0.23 -17.21 -6.52
N GLU A 54 0.91 -18.27 -6.94
CA GLU A 54 0.30 -19.34 -7.73
C GLU A 54 -0.84 -20.04 -6.98
N GLN A 55 -0.64 -20.30 -5.69
CA GLN A 55 -1.68 -20.85 -4.83
C GLN A 55 -2.82 -19.85 -4.61
N ALA A 56 -2.54 -18.57 -4.42
CA ALA A 56 -3.57 -17.52 -4.32
C ALA A 56 -4.42 -17.43 -5.60
N GLU A 57 -3.77 -17.52 -6.76
CA GLU A 57 -4.46 -17.56 -8.06
C GLU A 57 -5.31 -18.83 -8.22
N PHE A 58 -4.87 -19.97 -7.71
CA PHE A 58 -5.65 -21.19 -7.66
C PHE A 58 -6.88 -21.05 -6.76
N ASP A 59 -6.73 -20.58 -5.52
CA ASP A 59 -7.81 -20.38 -4.54
C ASP A 59 -8.88 -19.44 -5.11
N LYS A 60 -8.45 -18.35 -5.75
CA LYS A 60 -9.34 -17.41 -6.45
C LYS A 60 -10.14 -18.11 -7.55
N LYS A 61 -9.51 -18.92 -8.40
CA LYS A 61 -10.19 -19.64 -9.50
C LYS A 61 -11.22 -20.63 -8.96
N VAL A 62 -10.89 -21.34 -7.88
CA VAL A 62 -11.82 -22.25 -7.19
C VAL A 62 -13.02 -21.46 -6.68
N ASP A 63 -12.79 -20.34 -5.98
CA ASP A 63 -13.88 -19.56 -5.42
C ASP A 63 -14.81 -18.95 -6.50
N ILE A 64 -14.24 -18.40 -7.58
CA ILE A 64 -15.03 -17.89 -8.72
C ILE A 64 -15.94 -18.98 -9.29
N LYS A 65 -15.41 -20.20 -9.45
CA LYS A 65 -16.13 -21.32 -10.04
C LYS A 65 -17.29 -21.81 -9.17
N TYR A 66 -17.13 -21.83 -7.85
CA TYR A 66 -18.07 -22.51 -6.95
C TYR A 66 -18.94 -21.57 -6.11
N HIS A 67 -18.58 -20.29 -5.96
CA HIS A 67 -19.31 -19.32 -5.12
C HIS A 67 -19.85 -18.13 -5.92
N ASN A 68 -20.02 -18.28 -7.23
CA ASN A 68 -20.47 -17.23 -8.17
C ASN A 68 -19.69 -15.92 -8.06
N GLY A 69 -18.44 -16.01 -7.59
CA GLY A 69 -17.34 -15.09 -7.83
C GLY A 69 -17.46 -13.63 -7.40
N LEU A 70 -18.63 -13.10 -7.02
CA LEU A 70 -18.92 -11.76 -6.44
C LEU A 70 -20.44 -11.43 -6.41
N GLN A 71 -21.37 -12.41 -6.53
CA GLN A 71 -22.79 -12.16 -6.28
C GLN A 71 -22.98 -11.55 -4.87
N GLY A 72 -23.32 -10.27 -4.78
CA GLY A 72 -23.63 -9.56 -3.53
C GLY A 72 -22.67 -8.46 -3.10
N THR A 73 -21.61 -8.14 -3.84
CA THR A 73 -20.75 -6.98 -3.54
C THR A 73 -21.23 -5.73 -4.28
N PHE A 74 -21.58 -4.68 -3.53
CA PHE A 74 -21.90 -3.36 -4.08
C PHE A 74 -20.65 -2.47 -4.14
N GLY A 75 -20.33 -1.90 -5.32
CA GLY A 75 -19.22 -0.95 -5.51
C GLY A 75 -17.86 -1.59 -5.81
N ASP A 76 -16.77 -0.83 -5.61
CA ASP A 76 -15.36 -1.21 -5.87
C ASP A 76 -14.78 -2.18 -4.82
N LEU A 77 -15.64 -3.03 -4.24
CA LEU A 77 -15.30 -3.88 -3.12
C LEU A 77 -14.66 -5.18 -3.60
N SER A 78 -13.41 -5.41 -3.19
CA SER A 78 -12.73 -6.70 -3.40
C SER A 78 -13.39 -7.81 -2.57
N ARG A 79 -13.57 -8.99 -3.14
CA ARG A 79 -13.96 -10.20 -2.41
C ARG A 79 -12.75 -10.79 -1.69
N ARG A 80 -12.90 -11.02 -0.38
CA ARG A 80 -11.88 -11.62 0.48
C ARG A 80 -12.19 -13.09 0.70
N VAL A 81 -11.24 -13.98 0.42
CA VAL A 81 -11.37 -15.43 0.61
C VAL A 81 -10.18 -15.97 1.39
N THR A 82 -10.39 -17.06 2.12
CA THR A 82 -9.32 -17.71 2.89
C THR A 82 -8.28 -18.34 1.98
N TYR A 83 -7.01 -18.11 2.29
CA TYR A 83 -5.89 -18.78 1.62
C TYR A 83 -5.75 -20.21 2.12
N THR A 84 -5.57 -21.18 1.22
CA THR A 84 -5.58 -22.62 1.57
C THR A 84 -4.19 -23.26 1.57
N GLY A 85 -3.17 -22.56 1.07
CA GLY A 85 -1.78 -23.03 1.08
C GLY A 85 -1.14 -23.09 2.47
N ASN A 86 0.04 -23.70 2.52
CA ASN A 86 0.82 -23.91 3.74
C ASN A 86 2.20 -23.23 3.72
N GLU A 87 2.49 -22.47 2.67
CA GLU A 87 3.71 -21.74 2.42
C GLU A 87 3.97 -20.73 3.55
N THR A 88 5.25 -20.51 3.83
CA THR A 88 5.68 -19.48 4.79
C THR A 88 6.86 -18.73 4.18
N LEU A 89 6.69 -17.41 4.05
CA LEU A 89 7.71 -16.53 3.54
C LEU A 89 8.55 -15.95 4.68
N TYR A 90 9.86 -16.20 4.65
CA TYR A 90 10.80 -15.66 5.61
C TYR A 90 11.51 -14.44 5.02
N LEU A 91 11.39 -13.29 5.66
CA LEU A 91 12.00 -12.04 5.22
C LEU A 91 12.92 -11.46 6.28
N SER A 92 13.99 -10.82 5.83
CA SER A 92 14.87 -10.02 6.68
C SER A 92 14.88 -8.59 6.17
N ILE A 93 14.54 -7.63 7.02
CA ILE A 93 14.48 -6.21 6.68
C ILE A 93 15.46 -5.45 7.55
N LYS A 94 16.42 -4.81 6.89
CA LYS A 94 17.40 -3.96 7.55
C LYS A 94 16.90 -2.52 7.59
N SER A 95 16.42 -2.10 8.75
CA SER A 95 16.12 -0.69 9.02
C SER A 95 17.38 0.03 9.48
N ARG A 96 17.57 1.27 9.01
CA ARG A 96 18.69 2.12 9.48
C ARG A 96 18.56 2.48 10.96
N LYS A 97 17.34 2.48 11.51
CA LYS A 97 17.07 2.91 12.89
C LYS A 97 16.89 1.75 13.87
N THR A 98 16.33 0.64 13.40
CA THR A 98 15.89 -0.47 14.28
C THR A 98 16.70 -1.76 14.13
N GLY A 99 17.65 -1.80 13.19
CA GLY A 99 18.49 -2.97 12.94
C GLY A 99 17.85 -3.96 11.97
N ASP A 100 18.31 -5.21 12.03
CA ASP A 100 17.81 -6.31 11.21
C ASP A 100 16.58 -6.94 11.89
N GLU A 101 15.44 -6.90 11.20
CA GLU A 101 14.18 -7.53 11.64
C GLU A 101 13.87 -8.74 10.78
N HIS A 102 13.51 -9.85 11.44
CA HIS A 102 13.13 -11.09 10.77
C HIS A 102 11.63 -11.33 10.89
N PHE A 103 11.00 -11.59 9.74
CA PHE A 103 9.58 -11.86 9.63
C PHE A 103 9.37 -13.29 9.14
N SER A 104 8.47 -14.01 9.80
CA SER A 104 7.87 -15.25 9.31
C SER A 104 6.43 -14.93 8.91
N LEU A 105 6.17 -14.90 7.61
CA LEU A 105 4.90 -14.47 7.04
C LEU A 105 4.12 -15.67 6.52
N LYS A 106 3.00 -15.97 7.17
CA LYS A 106 2.08 -17.01 6.73
C LYS A 106 0.88 -16.35 6.04
N PRO A 107 0.59 -16.63 4.75
CA PRO A 107 -0.58 -16.08 4.10
C PRO A 107 -1.87 -16.57 4.79
N THR A 108 -2.91 -15.75 4.77
CA THR A 108 -4.17 -16.02 5.48
C THR A 108 -5.40 -15.79 4.63
N HIS A 109 -5.40 -14.70 3.87
CA HIS A 109 -6.52 -14.31 3.03
C HIS A 109 -5.99 -13.70 1.75
N ILE A 110 -6.76 -13.85 0.68
CA ILE A 110 -6.54 -13.17 -0.58
C ILE A 110 -7.75 -12.31 -0.88
N SER A 111 -7.53 -11.21 -1.58
CA SER A 111 -8.58 -10.34 -2.06
C SER A 111 -8.48 -10.16 -3.56
N TYR A 112 -9.59 -10.24 -4.27
CA TYR A 112 -9.64 -10.03 -5.72
C TYR A 112 -10.86 -9.18 -6.13
N GLY A 113 -10.75 -8.47 -7.25
CA GLY A 113 -11.76 -7.53 -7.73
C GLY A 113 -12.85 -8.17 -8.59
N HIS A 114 -13.82 -7.37 -9.01
CA HIS A 114 -14.90 -7.77 -9.94
C HIS A 114 -14.41 -8.22 -11.31
N ASP A 115 -13.29 -7.66 -11.74
CA ASP A 115 -12.54 -8.12 -12.90
C ASP A 115 -11.82 -9.47 -12.70
N GLN A 116 -12.06 -10.14 -11.57
CA GLN A 116 -11.46 -11.43 -11.21
C GLN A 116 -9.93 -11.38 -11.11
N LYS A 117 -9.34 -10.18 -10.95
CA LYS A 117 -7.91 -9.99 -10.76
C LYS A 117 -7.55 -9.97 -9.28
N LEU A 118 -6.46 -10.67 -8.93
CA LEU A 118 -5.92 -10.65 -7.57
C LEU A 118 -5.46 -9.22 -7.23
N ARG A 119 -5.85 -8.75 -6.06
CA ARG A 119 -5.56 -7.38 -5.56
C ARG A 119 -4.60 -7.41 -4.38
N SER A 120 -4.76 -8.37 -3.46
CA SER A 120 -3.81 -8.50 -2.36
C SER A 120 -3.79 -9.90 -1.73
N ILE A 121 -2.71 -10.15 -0.99
CA ILE A 121 -2.52 -11.30 -0.10
C ILE A 121 -2.20 -10.76 1.30
N GLU A 122 -2.94 -11.20 2.31
CA GLU A 122 -2.76 -10.83 3.71
C GLU A 122 -1.96 -11.89 4.45
N PHE A 123 -0.98 -11.46 5.24
CA PHE A 123 -0.10 -12.36 5.99
C PHE A 123 -0.26 -12.14 7.50
N ASN A 124 -0.30 -13.25 8.23
CA ASN A 124 0.02 -13.25 9.65
C ASN A 124 1.54 -13.26 9.82
N SER A 125 2.02 -12.43 10.73
CA SER A 125 3.42 -12.33 11.10
C SER A 125 3.64 -12.89 12.51
N ASN A 126 4.80 -13.52 12.74
CA ASN A 126 5.27 -13.84 14.09
C ASN A 126 5.58 -12.58 14.94
N THR A 127 5.78 -11.43 14.30
CA THR A 127 6.00 -10.15 14.99
C THR A 127 4.68 -9.58 15.48
N LYS A 128 4.49 -9.56 16.80
CA LYS A 128 3.25 -9.10 17.45
C LYS A 128 2.91 -7.66 17.04
N GLY A 129 1.72 -7.46 16.48
CA GLY A 129 1.23 -6.15 16.06
C GLY A 129 1.81 -5.65 14.72
N ALA A 130 2.48 -6.52 13.96
CA ALA A 130 2.79 -6.27 12.56
C ALA A 130 1.67 -6.81 11.66
N SER A 131 1.12 -5.98 10.79
CA SER A 131 0.21 -6.36 9.70
C SER A 131 0.97 -6.29 8.40
N VAL A 132 0.94 -7.37 7.62
CA VAL A 132 1.68 -7.44 6.36
C VAL A 132 0.73 -7.80 5.22
N LYS A 133 0.79 -7.04 4.13
CA LYS A 133 0.02 -7.30 2.91
C LYS A 133 0.91 -7.15 1.68
N LEU A 134 0.73 -8.03 0.71
CA LEU A 134 1.27 -7.88 -0.64
C LEU A 134 0.14 -7.39 -1.54
N TYR A 135 0.28 -6.20 -2.12
CA TYR A 135 -0.65 -5.66 -3.10
C TYR A 135 -0.17 -5.92 -4.51
N THR A 136 -1.09 -6.28 -5.39
CA THR A 136 -0.88 -6.35 -6.83
C THR A 136 -1.37 -5.05 -7.44
N ASN A 137 -0.46 -4.26 -8.02
CA ASN A 137 -0.82 -2.99 -8.66
C ASN A 137 -1.09 -3.24 -10.13
N LEU A 138 -2.30 -2.88 -10.57
CA LEU A 138 -2.76 -3.04 -11.93
C LEU A 138 -2.96 -1.65 -12.55
N ILE A 139 -2.60 -1.52 -13.83
CA ILE A 139 -3.07 -0.41 -14.65
C ILE A 139 -4.30 -0.91 -15.40
N ASP A 140 -5.39 -0.16 -15.24
CA ASP A 140 -6.60 -0.36 -16.03
C ASP A 140 -6.37 0.18 -17.45
N ASP A 141 -6.66 -0.66 -18.42
CA ASP A 141 -6.73 -0.29 -19.83
C ASP A 141 -8.20 -0.42 -20.26
N PRO A 142 -8.85 0.63 -20.78
CA PRO A 142 -10.25 0.53 -21.22
C PRO A 142 -10.45 -0.40 -22.43
N THR A 143 -9.36 -0.77 -23.11
CA THR A 143 -9.37 -1.62 -24.32
C THR A 143 -8.82 -3.03 -24.09
N HIS A 144 -8.13 -3.28 -22.97
CA HIS A 144 -7.54 -4.57 -22.63
C HIS A 144 -7.86 -5.00 -21.20
N SER A 145 -7.54 -6.24 -20.85
CA SER A 145 -7.59 -6.66 -19.44
C SER A 145 -6.54 -5.89 -18.62
N PRO A 146 -6.83 -5.52 -17.34
CA PRO A 146 -5.86 -4.87 -16.48
C PRO A 146 -4.54 -5.64 -16.40
N THR A 147 -3.43 -4.91 -16.50
CA THR A 147 -2.08 -5.47 -16.52
C THR A 147 -1.34 -5.09 -15.26
N GLN A 148 -0.68 -6.08 -14.64
CA GLN A 148 0.12 -5.85 -13.45
C GLN A 148 1.40 -5.08 -13.79
N THR A 149 1.66 -3.99 -13.08
CA THR A 149 2.89 -3.21 -13.23
C THR A 149 3.95 -3.60 -12.22
N HIS A 150 3.54 -3.77 -10.97
CA HIS A 150 4.43 -4.07 -9.85
C HIS A 150 3.63 -4.63 -8.69
N SER A 151 4.35 -5.12 -7.68
CA SER A 151 3.77 -5.52 -6.40
C SER A 151 4.30 -4.64 -5.27
N GLU A 152 3.49 -4.44 -4.23
CA GLU A 152 3.89 -3.69 -3.04
C GLU A 152 3.74 -4.56 -1.80
N LEU A 153 4.87 -4.92 -1.19
CA LEU A 153 4.86 -5.53 0.14
C LEU A 153 4.84 -4.40 1.17
N VAL A 154 3.73 -4.27 1.86
CA VAL A 154 3.49 -3.24 2.88
C VAL A 154 3.44 -3.89 4.26
N ILE A 155 4.33 -3.42 5.14
CA ILE A 155 4.45 -3.88 6.52
C ILE A 155 4.10 -2.70 7.42
N PHE A 156 2.99 -2.81 8.12
CA PHE A 156 2.58 -1.88 9.16
C PHE A 156 2.94 -2.44 10.52
N SER A 157 3.60 -1.63 11.33
CA SER A 157 3.88 -1.88 12.74
C SER A 157 3.48 -0.65 13.54
N ARG A 158 3.42 -0.77 14.87
CA ARG A 158 2.85 0.26 15.78
C ARG A 158 3.31 1.70 15.53
N SER A 159 4.55 1.91 15.10
CA SER A 159 5.13 3.25 14.89
C SER A 159 5.85 3.40 13.55
N ARG A 160 5.66 2.45 12.63
CA ARG A 160 6.41 2.39 11.38
C ARG A 160 5.62 1.68 10.29
N GLN A 161 5.69 2.25 9.10
CA GLN A 161 5.26 1.63 7.85
C GLN A 161 6.48 1.41 6.96
N VAL A 162 6.56 0.23 6.36
CA VAL A 162 7.53 -0.11 5.32
C VAL A 162 6.77 -0.47 4.06
N ILE A 163 7.20 0.10 2.93
CA ILE A 163 6.70 -0.22 1.60
C ILE A 163 7.89 -0.67 0.76
N ILE A 164 7.80 -1.87 0.21
CA ILE A 164 8.79 -2.44 -0.71
C ILE A 164 8.08 -2.66 -2.04
N LYS A 165 8.47 -1.91 -3.07
CA LYS A 165 8.00 -2.08 -4.44
C LYS A 165 8.86 -3.13 -5.14
N LEU A 166 8.22 -4.14 -5.69
CA LEU A 166 8.83 -5.25 -6.40
C LEU A 166 8.37 -5.25 -7.85
N SER A 167 9.27 -5.48 -8.80
CA SER A 167 8.90 -5.75 -10.19
C SER A 167 8.13 -7.07 -10.31
N THR A 168 7.58 -7.34 -11.49
CA THR A 168 6.96 -8.63 -11.82
C THR A 168 7.93 -9.81 -11.74
N GLU A 169 9.23 -9.55 -11.83
CA GLU A 169 10.31 -10.54 -11.66
C GLU A 169 10.91 -10.53 -10.24
N TRP A 170 10.21 -9.92 -9.28
CA TRP A 170 10.59 -9.88 -7.86
C TRP A 170 11.90 -9.14 -7.57
N HIS A 171 12.32 -8.22 -8.46
CA HIS A 171 13.42 -7.29 -8.20
C HIS A 171 12.93 -6.09 -7.39
N THR A 172 13.72 -5.66 -6.40
CA THR A 172 13.37 -4.48 -5.61
C THR A 172 13.55 -3.22 -6.44
N LEU A 173 12.44 -2.52 -6.69
CA LEU A 173 12.40 -1.26 -7.43
C LEU A 173 12.60 -0.07 -6.50
N GLN A 174 11.92 -0.09 -5.36
CA GLN A 174 11.92 1.01 -4.40
C GLN A 174 11.63 0.50 -2.99
N THR A 175 12.22 1.13 -2.00
CA THR A 175 11.91 0.90 -0.59
C THR A 175 11.67 2.23 0.13
N GLN A 176 10.60 2.29 0.91
CA GLN A 176 10.26 3.44 1.73
C GLN A 176 9.96 2.99 3.16
N GLU A 177 10.49 3.72 4.13
CA GLU A 177 10.17 3.58 5.55
C GLU A 177 9.66 4.92 6.07
N THR A 178 8.49 4.89 6.69
CA THR A 178 7.85 6.05 7.31
C THR A 178 7.71 5.76 8.79
N HIS A 179 8.21 6.67 9.63
CA HIS A 179 8.00 6.62 11.08
C HIS A 179 6.98 7.67 11.50
N SER A 180 6.04 7.28 12.36
CA SER A 180 5.18 8.22 13.05
C SER A 180 5.92 8.77 14.28
N ALA A 181 6.19 10.07 14.34
CA ALA A 181 6.63 10.70 15.59
C ALA A 181 5.39 11.02 16.44
N GLY A 182 5.28 10.39 17.61
CA GLY A 182 4.29 10.78 18.61
C GLY A 182 4.04 9.73 19.69
N LYS A 183 4.50 10.01 20.92
CA LYS A 183 3.97 9.43 22.15
C LYS A 183 2.46 9.66 22.18
N LEU A 184 1.66 8.66 22.58
CA LEU A 184 0.36 8.95 23.20
C LEU A 184 0.66 9.86 24.40
N SER A 185 0.35 11.16 24.30
CA SER A 185 0.31 12.01 25.47
C SER A 185 -0.72 11.42 26.42
N HIS A 186 -0.32 11.24 27.67
CA HIS A 186 -1.22 11.03 28.78
C HIS A 186 -2.35 12.06 28.67
N TYR A 187 -3.60 11.60 28.67
CA TYR A 187 -4.72 12.47 29.03
C TYR A 187 -4.42 13.03 30.43
N PRO A 188 -4.40 14.36 30.64
CA PRO A 188 -4.43 14.87 32.00
C PRO A 188 -5.79 14.48 32.61
N THR A 189 -5.73 13.53 33.54
CA THR A 189 -6.79 13.35 34.54
C THR A 189 -6.93 14.62 35.35
N GLY A 190 -8.12 15.20 35.33
CA GLY A 190 -8.68 16.01 36.40
C GLY A 190 -8.32 17.49 36.40
N GLU A 191 -9.24 18.32 35.93
CA GLU A 191 -9.53 19.59 36.60
C GLU A 191 -11.04 19.65 36.91
N THR A 192 -11.32 19.70 38.20
CA THR A 192 -12.61 19.99 38.82
C THR A 192 -13.13 21.36 38.40
N LEU A 193 -14.38 21.42 37.94
CA LEU A 193 -15.12 22.67 37.75
C LEU A 193 -15.44 23.31 39.12
N PRO A 194 -15.22 24.63 39.31
CA PRO A 194 -15.74 25.33 40.48
C PRO A 194 -17.28 25.44 40.38
N LEU A 195 -17.92 25.33 41.55
CA LEU A 195 -19.37 25.46 41.79
C LEU A 195 -19.96 26.77 41.26
#